data_AF-A0A847GVR7-F1
#
_entry.id   AF-A0A847GVR7-F1
#
_cell.length_a   1.000
_cell.length_b   1.000
_cell.length_c   1.000
_cell.angle_alpha   90.00
_cell.angle_beta   90.00
_cell.angle_gamma   90.00
#
_symmetry.space_group_name_H-M   'P 1'
#
loop_
_entity.id
_entity.type
_entity.pdbx_description
1 polymer ?
#
loop_
_entity_poly.entity_id
_entity_poly.type
_entity_poly.pdbx_seq_one_letter_code
_entity_poly.pdbx_strand_id
1 'polypeptide(L)'
;MSPEQAQGSEVLGPSSDIYSLGAMLYKILTNEAPFHGKDAREIRESVIRREFRKPSQVRRGVSGALEAICMKAMANEPEARYPTALELAEDVNRYLADARVEAYREPLPLRIARWGRRHQALVQSLFVSLVILAVTGALVSVWRGIQAQRERELRAEAVDSRTSEHNLRLQSLQVSAEFAARTIASQIDVRWRILEKIAADRSMHEHLKRINDDVGKHPSSPPDAGGSQTRLLFSPIQEYLDQATKPYAWIGCRSWFIQANEGTQIARAPYYQEDSLPFDSVGRNYAFRDYFHGQATQDPFHLPADVGPLQRPHNSTAMKSTNGGDLTVSLSVPIRDNGTDEVLGVLGMTIELGSFAALQINLPEQQNVLLVESRQYRMLTRDLRSFEDLGDGLLLHHEKLETHLKNSPHALPHLSLDVLAELTRSQDHWEANKTEQSRAIRLLPAHYRDPINREHDAKWVAAFAPVLVRGRDPATTGWFVIVQQRSDRTPPRTVSSLYGEKSSR
;
A
#
# COMPACT_ATOMS: atom_id res chain seq x y z
N MET A 1 -4.30 24.81 101.68
CA MET A 1 -3.82 26.19 101.87
C MET A 1 -3.15 26.65 100.60
N SER A 2 -3.33 27.91 100.22
CA SER A 2 -2.59 28.54 99.12
C SER A 2 -1.16 28.94 99.54
N PRO A 3 -0.25 29.25 98.61
CA PRO A 3 1.12 29.68 98.91
C PRO A 3 1.19 30.89 99.84
N GLU A 4 0.35 31.91 99.63
CA GLU A 4 0.29 33.10 100.47
C GLU A 4 -0.20 32.80 101.90
N GLN A 5 -1.13 31.84 102.07
CA GLN A 5 -1.52 31.33 103.39
C GLN A 5 -0.38 30.54 104.05
N ALA A 6 0.35 29.74 103.27
CA ALA A 6 1.49 28.96 103.73
C ALA A 6 2.67 29.85 104.18
N GLN A 7 2.84 31.03 103.58
CA GLN A 7 3.86 32.02 103.93
C GLN A 7 3.47 32.92 105.10
N GLY A 8 2.21 32.88 105.55
CA GLY A 8 1.71 33.72 106.65
C GLY A 8 1.42 35.16 106.24
N SER A 9 1.03 35.40 104.97
CA SER A 9 0.62 36.73 104.51
C SER A 9 -0.62 37.23 105.26
N GLU A 10 -0.61 38.48 105.70
CA GLU A 10 -1.78 39.13 106.31
C GLU A 10 -2.85 39.51 105.28
N VAL A 11 -2.48 39.59 104.00
CA VAL A 11 -3.39 39.91 102.90
C VAL A 11 -3.78 38.61 102.19
N LEU A 12 -5.01 38.15 102.46
CA LEU A 12 -5.66 37.02 101.78
C LEU A 12 -6.86 37.55 100.98
N GLY A 13 -6.99 37.11 99.73
CA GLY A 13 -8.05 37.57 98.83
C GLY A 13 -8.67 36.42 98.02
N PRO A 14 -9.60 36.73 97.10
CA PRO A 14 -10.31 35.72 96.29
C PRO A 14 -9.38 34.75 95.53
N SER A 15 -8.15 35.17 95.23
CA SER A 15 -7.11 34.35 94.60
C SER A 15 -6.73 33.11 95.43
N SER A 16 -6.84 33.16 96.76
CA SER A 16 -6.59 32.02 97.65
C SER A 16 -7.67 30.95 97.53
N ASP A 17 -8.93 31.35 97.36
CA ASP A 17 -10.06 30.44 97.11
C ASP A 17 -9.96 29.80 95.72
N ILE A 18 -9.56 30.57 94.71
CA ILE A 18 -9.30 30.07 93.34
C ILE A 18 -8.20 29.00 93.34
N TYR A 19 -7.15 29.20 94.14
CA TYR A 19 -6.12 28.17 94.33
C TYR A 19 -6.68 26.91 94.99
N SER A 20 -7.54 27.07 96.00
CA SER A 20 -8.17 25.94 96.69
C SER A 20 -9.13 25.17 95.78
N LEU A 21 -9.88 25.86 94.91
CA LEU A 21 -10.70 25.24 93.86
C LEU A 21 -9.82 24.53 92.82
N GLY A 22 -8.67 25.10 92.46
CA GLY A 22 -7.67 24.44 91.61
C GLY A 22 -7.13 23.15 92.24
N ALA A 23 -6.82 23.17 93.53
CA ALA A 23 -6.37 21.99 94.28
C ALA A 23 -7.48 20.93 94.42
N MET A 24 -8.74 21.36 94.57
CA MET A 24 -9.89 20.46 94.54
C MET A 24 -10.06 19.82 93.15
N LEU A 25 -9.96 20.61 92.08
CA LEU A 25 -9.98 20.11 90.70
C LEU A 25 -8.83 19.11 90.47
N TYR A 26 -7.63 19.42 90.95
CA TYR A 26 -6.50 18.48 90.90
C TYR A 26 -6.88 17.14 91.52
N LYS A 27 -7.41 17.15 92.75
CA LYS A 27 -7.85 15.94 93.46
C LYS A 27 -8.94 15.19 92.71
N ILE A 28 -9.89 15.87 92.10
CA ILE A 28 -10.95 15.25 91.28
C ILE A 28 -10.34 14.56 90.04
N LEU A 29 -9.37 15.21 89.38
CA LEU A 29 -8.74 14.67 88.16
C LEU A 29 -7.85 13.46 88.47
N THR A 30 -7.05 13.53 89.53
CA THR A 30 -6.00 12.55 89.84
C THR A 30 -6.38 11.53 90.90
N ASN A 31 -7.45 11.78 91.68
CA ASN A 31 -7.78 11.09 92.93
C ASN A 31 -6.71 11.21 94.03
N GLU A 32 -5.72 12.10 93.87
CA GLU A 32 -4.62 12.35 94.81
C GLU A 32 -4.53 13.84 95.16
N ALA A 33 -4.11 14.17 96.39
CA ALA A 33 -3.90 15.57 96.73
C ALA A 33 -2.68 16.09 95.98
N PRO A 34 -2.59 17.39 95.62
CA PRO A 34 -1.43 17.89 94.90
C PRO A 34 -0.14 17.83 95.72
N PHE A 35 -0.22 17.99 97.04
CA PHE A 35 0.94 17.98 97.93
C PHE A 35 0.78 16.91 99.01
N HIS A 36 1.89 16.27 99.38
CA HIS A 36 1.98 15.22 100.39
C HIS A 36 3.18 15.50 101.31
N GLY A 37 3.06 15.18 102.59
CA GLY A 37 4.14 15.32 103.59
C GLY A 37 3.79 14.58 104.88
N LYS A 38 4.79 14.30 105.70
CA LYS A 38 4.68 13.57 106.98
C LYS A 38 4.09 14.44 108.10
N ASP A 39 4.27 15.75 108.00
CA ASP A 39 3.70 16.73 108.92
C ASP A 39 3.27 18.03 108.20
N ALA A 40 2.62 18.93 108.95
CA ALA A 40 2.09 20.18 108.41
C ALA A 40 3.20 21.15 107.94
N ARG A 41 4.43 21.04 108.47
CA ARG A 41 5.57 21.87 108.09
C ARG A 41 6.07 21.47 106.71
N GLU A 42 6.18 20.17 106.45
CA GLU A 42 6.60 19.61 105.16
C GLU A 42 5.59 19.93 104.05
N ILE A 43 4.29 19.74 104.29
CA ILE A 43 3.24 20.10 103.31
C ILE A 43 3.29 21.60 102.98
N ARG A 44 3.48 22.45 104.00
CA ARG A 44 3.59 23.91 103.82
C ARG A 44 4.80 24.27 102.97
N GLU A 45 5.95 23.65 103.19
CA GLU A 45 7.15 23.84 102.37
C GLU A 45 6.92 23.38 100.92
N SER A 46 6.26 22.25 100.69
CA SER A 46 5.93 21.77 99.33
C SER A 46 4.96 22.69 98.58
N VAL A 47 3.96 23.27 99.28
CA VAL A 47 3.04 24.26 98.73
C VAL A 47 3.79 25.52 98.27
N ILE A 48 4.74 26.01 99.08
CA ILE A 48 5.56 27.20 98.77
C ILE A 48 6.50 26.93 97.59
N ARG A 49 7.11 25.74 97.52
CA ARG A 49 8.06 25.38 96.44
C ARG A 49 7.40 24.91 95.15
N ARG A 50 6.07 24.75 95.14
CA ARG A 50 5.29 24.23 94.00
C ARG A 50 5.76 22.83 93.55
N GLU A 51 6.12 21.97 94.49
CA GLU A 51 6.60 20.62 94.21
C GLU A 51 5.42 19.64 94.06
N PHE A 52 4.69 19.74 92.95
CA PHE A 52 3.66 18.76 92.59
C PHE A 52 3.72 18.36 91.12
N ARG A 53 3.36 17.11 90.84
CA ARG A 53 3.30 16.57 89.47
C ARG A 53 2.05 17.09 88.76
N LYS A 54 2.11 17.32 87.45
CA LYS A 54 0.91 17.71 86.69
C LYS A 54 -0.14 16.58 86.68
N PRO A 55 -1.44 16.87 86.61
CA PRO A 55 -2.49 15.85 86.58
C PRO A 55 -2.28 14.71 85.58
N SER A 56 -1.84 15.01 84.35
CA SER A 56 -1.56 14.03 83.29
C SER A 56 -0.36 13.12 83.58
N GLN A 57 0.55 13.55 84.45
CA GLN A 57 1.67 12.74 84.91
C GLN A 57 1.22 11.73 85.98
N VAL A 58 0.19 12.07 86.77
CA VAL A 58 -0.37 11.21 87.81
C VAL A 58 -1.38 10.23 87.21
N ARG A 59 -2.30 10.71 86.37
CA ARG A 59 -3.33 9.89 85.72
C ARG A 59 -3.32 10.08 84.21
N ARG A 60 -3.08 9.01 83.47
CA ARG A 60 -3.24 9.00 82.00
C ARG A 60 -4.72 9.20 81.64
N GLY A 61 -4.98 10.00 80.61
CA GLY A 61 -6.35 10.28 80.13
C GLY A 61 -6.96 11.58 80.68
N VAL A 62 -6.26 12.33 81.53
CA VAL A 62 -6.66 13.71 81.87
C VAL A 62 -6.54 14.57 80.61
N SER A 63 -7.64 15.23 80.23
CA SER A 63 -7.64 16.14 79.09
C SER A 63 -6.67 17.29 79.32
N GLY A 64 -5.85 17.63 78.32
CA GLY A 64 -4.94 18.77 78.38
C GLY A 64 -5.64 20.10 78.68
N ALA A 65 -6.92 20.23 78.29
CA ALA A 65 -7.72 21.40 78.61
C ALA A 65 -8.06 21.52 80.09
N LEU A 66 -8.50 20.41 80.72
CA LEU A 66 -8.76 20.37 82.17
C LEU A 66 -7.46 20.51 82.99
N GLU A 67 -6.36 19.92 82.53
CA GLU A 67 -5.05 20.13 83.13
C GLU A 67 -4.65 21.61 83.06
N ALA A 68 -4.86 22.30 81.94
CA ALA A 68 -4.51 23.71 81.82
C ALA A 68 -5.34 24.61 82.77
N ILE A 69 -6.65 24.34 82.89
CA ILE A 69 -7.54 25.02 83.85
C ILE A 69 -7.02 24.81 85.29
N CYS A 70 -6.74 23.56 85.65
CA CYS A 70 -6.21 23.18 86.96
C CYS A 70 -4.86 23.88 87.26
N MET A 71 -3.93 23.85 86.30
CA MET A 71 -2.60 24.44 86.45
C MET A 71 -2.64 25.98 86.50
N LYS A 72 -3.57 26.63 85.81
CA LYS A 72 -3.79 28.09 85.89
C LYS A 72 -4.39 28.47 87.25
N ALA A 73 -5.41 27.76 87.72
CA ALA A 73 -5.99 27.99 89.04
C ALA A 73 -4.96 27.81 90.18
N MET A 74 -4.05 26.85 90.04
CA MET A 74 -2.97 26.57 91.00
C MET A 74 -1.63 27.28 90.69
N ALA A 75 -1.65 28.41 89.97
CA ALA A 75 -0.43 29.19 89.75
C ALA A 75 0.13 29.72 91.08
N ASN A 76 1.47 29.81 91.21
CA ASN A 76 2.11 30.27 92.44
C ASN A 76 1.76 31.73 92.74
N GLU A 77 2.02 32.61 91.77
CA GLU A 77 1.66 34.02 91.85
C GLU A 77 0.14 34.20 91.77
N PRO A 78 -0.49 34.93 92.71
CA PRO A 78 -1.92 35.23 92.67
C PRO A 78 -2.39 35.85 91.34
N GLU A 79 -1.57 36.71 90.73
CA GLU A 79 -1.87 37.40 89.46
C GLU A 79 -1.90 36.47 88.23
N ALA A 80 -1.22 35.32 88.31
CA ALA A 80 -1.21 34.32 87.24
C ALA A 80 -2.40 33.35 87.31
N ARG A 81 -3.23 33.44 88.37
CA ARG A 81 -4.46 32.66 88.54
C ARG A 81 -5.61 33.29 87.74
N TYR A 82 -6.81 32.71 87.85
CA TYR A 82 -7.99 33.39 87.36
C TYR A 82 -8.26 34.64 88.21
N PRO A 83 -8.58 35.79 87.61
CA PRO A 83 -8.98 37.00 88.34
C PRO A 83 -10.22 36.80 89.21
N THR A 84 -11.17 35.97 88.76
CA THR A 84 -12.42 35.65 89.47
C THR A 84 -12.77 34.17 89.41
N ALA A 85 -13.55 33.69 90.38
CA ALA A 85 -14.09 32.33 90.36
C ALA A 85 -15.06 32.11 89.18
N LEU A 86 -15.71 33.17 88.68
CA LEU A 86 -16.58 33.11 87.51
C LEU A 86 -15.78 32.75 86.25
N GLU A 87 -14.61 33.35 86.03
CA GLU A 87 -13.75 33.03 84.87
C GLU A 87 -13.22 31.59 84.93
N LEU A 88 -12.92 31.08 86.12
CA LEU A 88 -12.61 29.66 86.31
C LEU A 88 -13.79 28.77 85.91
N ALA A 89 -15.01 29.11 86.36
CA ALA A 89 -16.22 28.37 86.04
C ALA A 89 -16.55 28.43 84.54
N GLU A 90 -16.34 29.57 83.89
CA GLU A 90 -16.52 29.72 82.44
C GLU A 90 -15.60 28.79 81.65
N ASP A 91 -14.32 28.68 82.03
CA ASP A 91 -13.40 27.79 81.34
C ASP A 91 -13.77 26.31 81.52
N VAL A 92 -14.27 25.93 82.71
CA VAL A 92 -14.83 24.58 82.95
C VAL A 92 -16.08 24.35 82.11
N ASN A 93 -17.00 25.33 82.04
CA ASN A 93 -18.19 25.25 81.21
C ASN A 93 -17.86 25.17 79.71
N ARG A 94 -16.85 25.92 79.25
CA ARG A 94 -16.33 25.83 77.88
C ARG A 94 -15.81 24.43 77.60
N TYR A 95 -15.08 23.81 78.53
CA TYR A 95 -14.65 22.42 78.40
C TYR A 95 -15.83 21.45 78.28
N LEU A 96 -16.83 21.56 79.17
CA LEU A 96 -18.02 20.71 79.17
C LEU A 96 -18.87 20.87 77.89
N ALA A 97 -18.92 22.07 77.32
CA ALA A 97 -19.64 22.36 76.08
C ALA A 97 -18.86 21.99 74.80
N ASP A 98 -17.74 21.28 74.90
CA ASP A 98 -16.78 21.04 73.81
C ASP A 98 -16.45 22.35 73.06
N ALA A 99 -16.27 23.45 73.80
CA ALA A 99 -15.86 24.76 73.31
C ALA A 99 -14.37 25.02 73.62
N ARG A 100 -13.83 26.09 73.03
CA ARG A 100 -12.43 26.47 73.23
C ARG A 100 -12.24 26.94 74.67
N VAL A 101 -11.36 26.27 75.40
CA VAL A 101 -10.90 26.68 76.74
C VAL A 101 -9.82 27.74 76.58
N GLU A 102 -9.93 28.87 77.27
CA GLU A 102 -8.97 29.98 77.13
C GLU A 102 -7.61 29.64 77.75
N ALA A 103 -7.60 28.95 78.88
CA ALA A 103 -6.37 28.47 79.51
C ALA A 103 -5.59 27.44 78.66
N TYR A 104 -6.21 26.84 77.63
CA TYR A 104 -5.60 25.76 76.85
C TYR A 104 -5.32 26.16 75.39
N ARG A 105 -4.08 26.00 74.96
CA ARG A 105 -3.70 26.12 73.56
C ARG A 105 -3.99 24.81 72.83
N GLU A 106 -5.14 24.74 72.17
CA GLU A 106 -5.56 23.54 71.45
C GLU A 106 -4.70 23.25 70.21
N PRO A 107 -4.19 22.01 70.06
CA PRO A 107 -3.50 21.59 68.83
C PRO A 107 -4.49 21.50 67.66
N LEU A 108 -3.99 21.84 66.45
CA LEU A 108 -4.75 21.87 65.20
C LEU A 108 -5.66 20.64 64.93
N PRO A 109 -5.22 19.37 65.14
CA PRO A 109 -6.09 18.22 64.88
C PRO A 109 -7.36 18.19 65.75
N LEU A 110 -7.30 18.63 67.01
CA LEU A 110 -8.48 18.70 67.88
C LEU A 110 -9.45 19.78 67.43
N ARG A 111 -8.94 20.91 66.92
CA ARG A 111 -9.75 21.99 66.36
C ARG A 111 -10.51 21.54 65.12
N ILE A 112 -9.84 20.82 64.21
CA ILE A 112 -10.45 20.28 62.98
C ILE A 112 -11.50 19.23 63.33
N ALA A 113 -11.20 18.31 64.25
CA ALA A 113 -12.15 17.28 64.69
C ALA A 113 -13.41 17.89 65.31
N ARG A 114 -13.27 18.89 66.19
CA ARG A 114 -14.40 19.61 66.79
C ARG A 114 -15.21 20.38 65.74
N TRP A 115 -14.53 21.06 64.82
CA TRP A 115 -15.20 21.77 63.73
C TRP A 115 -16.00 20.81 62.84
N GLY A 116 -15.43 19.65 62.49
CA GLY A 116 -16.09 18.60 61.71
C GLY A 116 -17.31 18.01 62.43
N ARG A 117 -17.24 17.82 63.75
CA ARG A 117 -18.40 17.38 64.56
C ARG A 117 -19.53 18.43 64.61
N ARG A 118 -19.20 19.72 64.54
CA ARG A 118 -20.20 20.81 64.51
C ARG A 118 -20.79 21.04 63.11
N HIS A 119 -20.05 20.71 62.05
CA HIS A 119 -20.44 20.93 60.64
C HIS A 119 -20.67 19.62 59.87
N GLN A 120 -21.35 18.65 60.47
CA GLN A 120 -21.55 17.31 59.90
C GLN A 120 -22.19 17.33 58.51
N ALA A 121 -23.16 18.22 58.27
CA ALA A 121 -23.81 18.36 56.97
C ALA A 121 -22.84 18.79 55.86
N LEU A 122 -21.88 19.67 56.15
CA LEU A 122 -20.86 20.11 55.18
C LEU A 122 -19.85 19.00 54.89
N VAL A 123 -19.44 18.24 55.92
CA VAL A 123 -18.51 17.11 55.74
C VAL A 123 -19.16 16.00 54.91
N GLN A 124 -20.43 15.69 55.18
CA GLN A 124 -21.19 14.69 54.42
C GLN A 124 -21.42 15.13 52.97
N SER A 125 -21.77 16.39 52.73
CA SER A 125 -21.96 16.88 51.35
C SER A 125 -20.66 16.86 50.54
N LEU A 126 -19.53 17.21 51.15
CA LEU A 126 -18.22 17.11 50.52
C LEU A 126 -17.86 15.66 50.17
N PHE A 127 -18.11 14.72 51.09
CA PHE A 127 -17.88 13.31 50.85
C PHE A 127 -18.74 12.76 49.70
N VAL A 128 -20.04 13.05 49.70
CA VAL A 128 -20.95 12.66 48.62
C VAL A 128 -20.51 13.25 47.28
N SER A 129 -20.07 14.52 47.28
CA SER A 129 -19.59 15.19 46.07
C SER A 129 -18.32 14.53 45.52
N LEU A 130 -17.38 14.14 46.39
CA LEU A 130 -16.19 13.38 46.01
C LEU A 130 -16.52 12.00 45.44
N VAL A 131 -17.49 11.29 46.03
CA VAL A 131 -17.96 9.99 45.52
C VAL A 131 -18.60 10.15 44.13
N ILE A 132 -19.46 11.14 43.95
CA ILE A 132 -20.08 11.43 42.64
C ILE A 132 -19.00 11.76 41.60
N LEU A 133 -18.01 12.57 41.95
CA LEU A 133 -16.90 12.91 41.07
C LEU A 133 -16.08 11.66 40.67
N ALA A 134 -15.81 10.76 41.61
CA ALA A 134 -15.10 9.51 41.34
C ALA A 134 -15.91 8.58 40.41
N VAL A 135 -17.21 8.40 40.68
CA VAL A 135 -18.10 7.56 39.86
C VAL A 135 -18.25 8.13 38.45
N THR A 136 -18.48 9.43 38.31
CA THR A 136 -18.55 10.08 37.00
C THR A 136 -17.23 9.98 36.23
N GLY A 137 -16.09 10.16 36.90
CA GLY A 137 -14.76 9.94 36.30
C GLY A 137 -14.57 8.51 35.79
N ALA A 138 -14.98 7.50 36.58
CA ALA A 138 -14.93 6.09 36.17
C ALA A 138 -15.84 5.80 34.97
N LEU A 139 -17.08 6.30 34.98
CA LEU A 139 -18.02 6.14 33.87
C LEU A 139 -17.49 6.79 32.57
N VAL A 140 -16.93 8.00 32.66
CA VAL A 140 -16.30 8.68 31.51
C VAL A 140 -15.09 7.90 31.01
N SER A 141 -14.28 7.32 31.90
CA SER A 141 -13.14 6.48 31.54
C SER A 141 -13.57 5.23 30.77
N VAL A 142 -14.58 4.51 31.26
CA VAL A 142 -15.16 3.33 30.59
C VAL A 142 -15.76 3.73 29.24
N TRP A 143 -16.54 4.81 29.18
CA TRP A 143 -17.14 5.31 27.95
C TRP A 143 -16.09 5.68 26.88
N ARG A 144 -15.00 6.37 27.29
CA ARG A 144 -13.86 6.66 26.41
C ARG A 144 -13.16 5.39 25.93
N GLY A 145 -13.02 4.39 26.79
CA GLY A 145 -12.45 3.09 26.43
C GLY A 145 -13.27 2.36 25.36
N ILE A 146 -14.60 2.32 25.53
CA ILE A 146 -15.51 1.69 24.56
C ILE A 146 -15.49 2.45 23.23
N GLN A 147 -15.49 3.79 23.25
CA GLN A 147 -15.38 4.59 22.03
C GLN A 147 -14.05 4.36 21.30
N ALA A 148 -12.94 4.31 22.04
CA ALA A 148 -11.64 4.03 21.47
C ALA A 148 -11.56 2.63 20.84
N GLN A 149 -12.28 1.63 21.37
CA GLN A 149 -12.37 0.30 20.76
C GLN A 149 -13.15 0.33 19.45
N ARG A 150 -14.33 0.97 19.42
CA ARG A 150 -15.13 1.10 18.20
C ARG A 150 -14.39 1.83 17.08
N GLU A 151 -13.66 2.90 17.41
CA GLU A 151 -12.83 3.60 16.42
C GLU A 151 -11.73 2.71 15.85
N ARG A 152 -11.12 1.84 16.67
CA ARG A 152 -10.09 0.89 16.21
C ARG A 152 -10.68 -0.17 15.29
N GLU A 153 -11.83 -0.71 15.63
CA GLU A 153 -12.55 -1.70 14.80
C GLU A 153 -12.92 -1.10 13.44
N LEU A 154 -13.54 0.08 13.42
CA LEU A 154 -13.88 0.78 12.19
C LEU A 154 -12.64 1.12 11.34
N ARG A 155 -11.53 1.52 11.97
CA ARG A 155 -10.26 1.76 11.26
C ARG A 155 -9.66 0.47 10.71
N ALA A 156 -9.72 -0.62 11.46
CA ALA A 156 -9.23 -1.93 11.02
C ALA A 156 -10.04 -2.44 9.83
N GLU A 157 -11.36 -2.37 9.88
CA GLU A 157 -12.26 -2.75 8.79
C GLU A 157 -12.06 -1.87 7.54
N ALA A 158 -11.88 -0.55 7.73
CA ALA A 158 -11.59 0.36 6.62
C ALA A 158 -10.23 0.08 5.96
N VAL A 159 -9.22 -0.32 6.73
CA VAL A 159 -7.92 -0.74 6.19
C VAL A 159 -8.05 -2.07 5.45
N ASP A 160 -8.72 -3.06 6.05
CA ASP A 160 -8.91 -4.40 5.47
C ASP A 160 -9.69 -4.34 4.14
N SER A 161 -10.77 -3.56 4.11
CA SER A 161 -11.56 -3.31 2.90
C SER A 161 -10.72 -2.70 1.78
N ARG A 162 -9.91 -1.67 2.10
CA ARG A 162 -9.01 -1.04 1.11
C ARG A 162 -7.95 -2.00 0.60
N THR A 163 -7.36 -2.83 1.47
CA THR A 163 -6.37 -3.82 1.05
C THR A 163 -6.99 -4.92 0.19
N SER A 164 -8.21 -5.36 0.53
CA SER A 164 -8.95 -6.37 -0.22
C SER A 164 -9.32 -5.84 -1.61
N GLU A 165 -9.83 -4.62 -1.71
CA GLU A 165 -10.11 -3.96 -3.00
C GLU A 165 -8.84 -3.84 -3.85
N HIS A 166 -7.73 -3.43 -3.25
CA HIS A 166 -6.44 -3.34 -3.93
C HIS A 166 -5.99 -4.70 -4.45
N ASN A 167 -6.06 -5.75 -3.63
CA ASN A 167 -5.65 -7.11 -4.01
C ASN A 167 -6.55 -7.69 -5.12
N LEU A 168 -7.88 -7.50 -5.02
CA LEU A 168 -8.82 -7.90 -6.06
C LEU A 168 -8.53 -7.19 -7.39
N ARG A 169 -8.17 -5.92 -7.32
CA ARG A 169 -7.79 -5.13 -8.50
C ARG A 169 -6.50 -5.66 -9.15
N LEU A 170 -5.48 -6.00 -8.35
CA LEU A 170 -4.26 -6.63 -8.87
C LEU A 170 -4.54 -7.99 -9.51
N GLN A 171 -5.35 -8.82 -8.86
CA GLN A 171 -5.75 -10.12 -9.40
C GLN A 171 -6.55 -9.98 -10.71
N SER A 172 -7.46 -9.01 -10.78
CA SER A 172 -8.22 -8.69 -11.99
C SER A 172 -7.29 -8.34 -13.16
N LEU A 173 -6.31 -7.45 -12.93
CA LEU A 173 -5.31 -7.09 -13.95
C LEU A 173 -4.52 -8.30 -14.43
N GLN A 174 -4.12 -9.18 -13.50
CA GLN A 174 -3.38 -10.38 -13.83
C GLN A 174 -4.19 -11.32 -14.73
N VAL A 175 -5.45 -11.60 -14.36
CA VAL A 175 -6.35 -12.45 -15.15
C VAL A 175 -6.62 -11.83 -16.53
N SER A 176 -6.82 -10.51 -16.60
CA SER A 176 -6.99 -9.80 -17.87
C SER A 176 -5.77 -9.94 -18.78
N ALA A 177 -4.55 -9.79 -18.23
CA ALA A 177 -3.32 -9.95 -18.99
C ALA A 177 -3.17 -11.36 -19.54
N GLU A 178 -3.48 -12.38 -18.74
CA GLU A 178 -3.45 -13.77 -19.18
C GLU A 178 -4.48 -14.05 -20.27
N PHE A 179 -5.72 -13.60 -20.09
CA PHE A 179 -6.79 -13.78 -21.08
C PHE A 179 -6.43 -13.11 -22.41
N ALA A 180 -5.93 -11.87 -22.36
CA ALA A 180 -5.51 -11.14 -23.53
C ALA A 180 -4.31 -11.81 -24.23
N ALA A 181 -3.29 -12.26 -23.47
CA ALA A 181 -2.16 -13.00 -24.03
C ALA A 181 -2.58 -14.31 -24.71
N ARG A 182 -3.48 -15.08 -24.10
CA ARG A 182 -4.04 -16.31 -24.68
C ARG A 182 -4.85 -16.03 -25.94
N THR A 183 -5.60 -14.94 -25.96
CA THR A 183 -6.37 -14.50 -27.13
C THR A 183 -5.44 -14.18 -28.30
N ILE A 184 -4.38 -13.43 -28.06
CA ILE A 184 -3.35 -13.14 -29.08
C ILE A 184 -2.62 -14.39 -29.52
N ALA A 185 -2.25 -15.27 -28.59
CA ALA A 185 -1.62 -16.55 -28.91
C ALA A 185 -2.51 -17.41 -29.82
N SER A 186 -3.82 -17.47 -29.56
CA SER A 186 -4.78 -18.17 -30.43
C SER A 186 -4.87 -17.55 -31.82
N GLN A 187 -4.82 -16.22 -31.92
CA GLN A 187 -4.84 -15.50 -33.20
C GLN A 187 -3.57 -15.72 -34.03
N ILE A 188 -2.42 -15.82 -33.36
CA ILE A 188 -1.15 -16.19 -33.99
C ILE A 188 -1.20 -17.66 -34.44
N ASP A 189 -1.68 -18.57 -33.59
CA ASP A 189 -1.78 -20.00 -33.93
C ASP A 189 -2.62 -20.24 -35.19
N VAL A 190 -3.80 -19.60 -35.27
CA VAL A 190 -4.67 -19.70 -36.45
C VAL A 190 -3.94 -19.23 -37.72
N ARG A 191 -3.23 -18.10 -37.64
CA ARG A 191 -2.46 -17.55 -38.78
C ARG A 191 -1.30 -18.46 -39.18
N TRP A 192 -0.54 -18.98 -38.23
CA TRP A 192 0.53 -19.94 -38.51
C TRP A 192 -0.01 -21.23 -39.13
N ARG A 193 -1.09 -21.80 -38.61
CA ARG A 193 -1.68 -23.01 -39.21
C ARG A 193 -2.12 -22.80 -40.65
N ILE A 194 -2.60 -21.60 -40.98
CA ILE A 194 -3.02 -21.27 -42.34
C ILE A 194 -1.81 -21.10 -43.25
N LEU A 195 -0.77 -20.39 -42.78
CA LEU A 195 0.50 -20.31 -43.49
C LEU A 195 1.09 -21.71 -43.72
N GLU A 196 1.16 -22.56 -42.69
CA GLU A 196 1.69 -23.92 -42.81
C GLU A 196 0.86 -24.78 -43.77
N LYS A 197 -0.46 -24.64 -43.75
CA LYS A 197 -1.34 -25.35 -44.68
C LYS A 197 -1.08 -24.96 -46.13
N ILE A 198 -0.91 -23.67 -46.42
CA ILE A 198 -0.55 -23.20 -47.76
C ILE A 198 0.89 -23.63 -48.09
N ALA A 199 1.81 -23.52 -47.12
CA ALA A 199 3.21 -23.88 -47.28
C ALA A 199 3.44 -25.37 -47.56
N ALA A 200 2.49 -26.24 -47.20
CA ALA A 200 2.53 -27.68 -47.45
C ALA A 200 1.94 -28.10 -48.80
N ASP A 201 1.37 -27.16 -49.58
CA ASP A 201 0.76 -27.46 -50.88
C ASP A 201 1.80 -27.84 -51.93
N ARG A 202 1.61 -29.02 -52.54
CA ARG A 202 2.51 -29.58 -53.55
C ARG A 202 2.59 -28.74 -54.81
N SER A 203 1.50 -28.11 -55.25
CA SER A 203 1.47 -27.28 -56.45
C SER A 203 2.43 -26.09 -56.31
N MET A 204 2.42 -25.47 -55.12
CA MET A 204 3.32 -24.38 -54.77
C MET A 204 4.79 -24.83 -54.77
N HIS A 205 5.10 -26.02 -54.23
CA HIS A 205 6.47 -26.56 -54.21
C HIS A 205 7.07 -26.72 -55.60
N GLU A 206 6.28 -27.21 -56.56
CA GLU A 206 6.75 -27.40 -57.95
C GLU A 206 7.08 -26.07 -58.63
N HIS A 207 6.28 -25.03 -58.39
CA HIS A 207 6.54 -23.69 -58.90
C HIS A 207 7.81 -23.10 -58.26
N LEU A 208 7.95 -23.24 -56.94
CA LEU A 208 9.05 -22.66 -56.19
C LEU A 208 10.41 -23.29 -56.55
N LYS A 209 10.47 -24.61 -56.75
CA LYS A 209 11.69 -25.31 -57.19
C LYS A 209 12.20 -24.78 -58.52
N ARG A 210 11.31 -24.65 -59.52
CA ARG A 210 11.68 -24.10 -60.84
C ARG A 210 12.22 -22.68 -60.72
N ILE A 211 11.60 -21.87 -59.88
CA ILE A 211 12.05 -20.49 -59.64
C ILE A 211 13.41 -20.47 -58.95
N ASN A 212 13.63 -21.27 -57.90
CA ASN A 212 14.93 -21.34 -57.22
C ASN A 212 16.04 -21.83 -58.16
N ASP A 213 15.75 -22.79 -59.05
CA ASP A 213 16.71 -23.26 -60.05
C ASP A 213 17.11 -22.16 -61.04
N ASP A 214 16.20 -21.24 -61.37
CA ASP A 214 16.45 -20.15 -62.32
C ASP A 214 17.04 -18.92 -61.65
N VAL A 215 16.58 -18.55 -60.45
CA VAL A 215 17.16 -17.46 -59.65
C VAL A 215 18.58 -17.80 -59.20
N GLY A 216 18.83 -19.05 -58.80
CA GLY A 216 20.17 -19.53 -58.44
C GLY A 216 21.19 -19.46 -59.58
N LYS A 217 20.76 -19.43 -60.84
CA LYS A 217 21.64 -19.25 -62.02
C LYS A 217 21.97 -17.77 -62.30
N HIS A 218 21.21 -16.82 -61.75
CA HIS A 218 21.37 -15.38 -61.99
C HIS A 218 21.34 -14.53 -60.69
N PRO A 219 22.24 -14.78 -59.72
CA PRO A 219 22.20 -14.16 -58.39
C PRO A 219 22.48 -12.65 -58.36
N SER A 220 23.12 -12.10 -59.40
CA SER A 220 23.64 -10.71 -59.42
C SER A 220 22.80 -9.74 -60.26
N SER A 221 21.64 -10.16 -60.75
CA SER A 221 20.72 -9.28 -61.46
C SER A 221 19.31 -9.68 -61.04
N PRO A 222 18.65 -8.94 -60.13
CA PRO A 222 17.20 -9.09 -60.04
C PRO A 222 16.70 -8.93 -61.47
N PRO A 223 15.98 -9.92 -62.02
CA PRO A 223 15.41 -9.74 -63.34
C PRO A 223 14.60 -8.45 -63.22
N ASP A 224 14.93 -7.49 -64.11
CA ASP A 224 14.37 -6.14 -64.18
C ASP A 224 13.22 -5.92 -63.18
N ALA A 225 13.47 -5.28 -62.03
CA ALA A 225 12.44 -5.16 -60.98
C ALA A 225 11.17 -4.52 -61.57
N GLY A 226 10.17 -5.35 -61.86
CA GLY A 226 8.95 -4.95 -62.55
C GLY A 226 8.96 -5.00 -64.10
N GLY A 227 9.95 -5.55 -64.77
CA GLY A 227 9.95 -5.74 -66.22
C GLY A 227 9.28 -7.04 -66.69
N SER A 228 9.14 -7.20 -68.01
CA SER A 228 8.21 -8.16 -68.59
C SER A 228 8.61 -9.62 -68.38
N GLN A 229 9.92 -9.92 -68.34
CA GLN A 229 10.42 -11.28 -68.14
C GLN A 229 10.24 -11.76 -66.70
N THR A 230 10.52 -10.91 -65.72
CA THR A 230 10.27 -11.18 -64.28
C THR A 230 8.81 -11.49 -63.99
N ARG A 231 7.91 -10.68 -64.58
CA ARG A 231 6.46 -10.88 -64.42
C ARG A 231 5.99 -12.21 -65.00
N LEU A 232 6.55 -12.63 -66.15
CA LEU A 232 6.21 -13.91 -66.77
C LEU A 232 6.71 -15.10 -65.92
N LEU A 233 7.92 -15.01 -65.37
CA LEU A 233 8.49 -16.06 -64.51
C LEU A 233 7.65 -16.26 -63.24
N PHE A 234 7.19 -15.17 -62.63
CA PHE A 234 6.46 -15.23 -61.35
C PHE A 234 4.95 -15.35 -61.49
N SER A 235 4.36 -15.16 -62.69
CA SER A 235 2.91 -15.25 -62.91
C SER A 235 2.28 -16.52 -62.33
N PRO A 236 2.85 -17.74 -62.54
CA PRO A 236 2.23 -18.95 -62.04
C PRO A 236 2.17 -19.04 -60.51
N ILE A 237 3.20 -18.58 -59.80
CA ILE A 237 3.22 -18.58 -58.33
C ILE A 237 2.36 -17.44 -57.75
N GLN A 238 2.28 -16.31 -58.45
CA GLN A 238 1.41 -15.20 -58.11
C GLN A 238 -0.07 -15.60 -58.19
N GLU A 239 -0.50 -16.21 -59.31
CA GLU A 239 -1.87 -16.72 -59.47
C GLU A 239 -2.22 -17.78 -58.41
N TYR A 240 -1.27 -18.66 -58.09
CA TYR A 240 -1.43 -19.63 -57.00
C TYR A 240 -1.71 -18.93 -55.66
N LEU A 241 -0.88 -17.95 -55.27
CA LEU A 241 -1.02 -17.26 -54.00
C LEU A 241 -2.35 -16.50 -53.91
N ASP A 242 -2.77 -15.84 -54.99
CA ASP A 242 -4.05 -15.14 -55.06
C ASP A 242 -5.24 -16.10 -54.88
N GLN A 243 -5.14 -17.33 -55.38
CA GLN A 243 -6.18 -18.35 -55.18
C GLN A 243 -6.14 -18.96 -53.77
N ALA A 244 -4.95 -19.28 -53.27
CA ALA A 244 -4.74 -19.92 -51.98
C ALA A 244 -5.17 -19.03 -50.79
N THR A 245 -5.08 -17.71 -50.94
CA THR A 245 -5.38 -16.74 -49.87
C THR A 245 -6.85 -16.30 -49.84
N LYS A 246 -7.60 -16.43 -50.95
CA LYS A 246 -9.03 -16.05 -51.04
C LYS A 246 -9.92 -16.63 -49.93
N PRO A 247 -9.82 -17.93 -49.56
CA PRO A 247 -10.63 -18.50 -48.47
C PRO A 247 -10.36 -17.87 -47.09
N TYR A 248 -9.25 -17.14 -46.95
CA TYR A 248 -8.77 -16.53 -45.71
C TYR A 248 -8.86 -15.00 -45.72
N ALA A 249 -9.63 -14.41 -46.64
CA ALA A 249 -9.84 -12.96 -46.71
C ALA A 249 -10.39 -12.35 -45.40
N TRP A 250 -11.04 -13.16 -44.55
CA TRP A 250 -11.51 -12.77 -43.23
C TRP A 250 -10.39 -12.59 -42.20
N ILE A 251 -9.19 -13.12 -42.46
CA ILE A 251 -8.02 -12.91 -41.62
C ILE A 251 -7.47 -11.53 -41.93
N GLY A 252 -7.76 -10.60 -41.02
CA GLY A 252 -7.18 -9.26 -41.05
C GLY A 252 -5.66 -9.34 -41.12
N CYS A 253 -5.14 -9.12 -42.32
CA CYS A 253 -3.74 -8.96 -42.68
C CYS A 253 -3.68 -8.02 -43.89
N ARG A 254 -2.56 -7.34 -44.04
CA ARG A 254 -2.36 -6.35 -45.10
C ARG A 254 -1.90 -6.97 -46.39
N SER A 255 -1.04 -7.98 -46.30
CA SER A 255 -0.55 -8.70 -47.45
C SER A 255 0.02 -10.05 -47.09
N TRP A 256 -0.08 -10.99 -48.02
CA TRP A 256 0.65 -12.24 -48.06
C TRP A 256 1.84 -12.10 -49.00
N PHE A 257 2.91 -12.86 -48.77
CA PHE A 257 4.07 -12.89 -49.65
C PHE A 257 4.75 -14.25 -49.65
N ILE A 258 5.38 -14.60 -50.77
CA ILE A 258 6.29 -15.75 -50.90
C ILE A 258 7.66 -15.22 -51.27
N GLN A 259 8.69 -15.72 -50.59
CA GLN A 259 10.10 -15.50 -50.91
C GLN A 259 10.77 -16.80 -51.35
N ALA A 260 11.63 -16.70 -52.36
CA ALA A 260 12.56 -17.74 -52.77
C ALA A 260 13.63 -18.01 -51.69
N ASN A 261 14.43 -19.07 -51.85
CA ASN A 261 15.37 -19.51 -50.82
C ASN A 261 16.52 -18.50 -50.55
N GLU A 262 16.80 -17.61 -51.50
CA GLU A 262 17.78 -16.52 -51.35
C GLU A 262 17.15 -15.18 -50.94
N GLY A 263 15.83 -15.13 -50.70
CA GLY A 263 15.12 -13.97 -50.14
C GLY A 263 14.48 -13.03 -51.16
N THR A 264 14.47 -13.36 -52.45
CA THR A 264 13.70 -12.60 -53.44
C THR A 264 12.21 -12.80 -53.21
N GLN A 265 11.42 -11.74 -53.09
CA GLN A 265 9.97 -11.86 -53.02
C GLN A 265 9.40 -12.12 -54.42
N ILE A 266 8.78 -13.28 -54.60
CA ILE A 266 8.33 -13.77 -55.92
C ILE A 266 6.80 -13.73 -56.07
N ALA A 267 6.05 -13.60 -54.98
CA ALA A 267 4.60 -13.43 -55.03
C ALA A 267 4.10 -12.54 -53.88
N ARG A 268 2.98 -11.85 -54.09
CA ARG A 268 2.30 -11.01 -53.10
C ARG A 268 0.80 -10.95 -53.33
N ALA A 269 -0.01 -11.08 -52.28
CA ALA A 269 -1.46 -10.87 -52.35
C ALA A 269 -1.93 -9.87 -51.27
N PRO A 270 -2.67 -8.79 -51.58
CA PRO A 270 -3.03 -8.34 -52.92
C PRO A 270 -1.80 -7.82 -53.69
N TYR A 271 -1.78 -8.08 -55.00
CA TYR A 271 -0.70 -7.65 -55.89
C TYR A 271 -0.82 -6.18 -56.32
N TYR A 272 -2.05 -5.69 -56.47
CA TYR A 272 -2.36 -4.33 -56.90
C TYR A 272 -2.76 -3.44 -55.72
N GLN A 273 -2.41 -2.15 -55.84
CA GLN A 273 -2.92 -1.06 -55.01
C GLN A 273 -4.37 -0.72 -55.40
N GLU A 274 -5.06 0.07 -54.58
CA GLU A 274 -6.43 0.54 -54.87
C GLU A 274 -6.51 1.26 -56.23
N ASP A 275 -5.46 2.01 -56.61
CA ASP A 275 -5.35 2.72 -57.88
C ASP A 275 -4.90 1.82 -59.05
N SER A 276 -4.97 0.49 -58.90
CA SER A 276 -4.60 -0.52 -59.92
C SER A 276 -3.12 -0.54 -60.35
N LEU A 277 -2.24 0.18 -59.65
CA LEU A 277 -0.79 0.04 -59.82
C LEU A 277 -0.26 -1.18 -59.05
N PRO A 278 0.64 -2.00 -59.61
CA PRO A 278 1.23 -3.11 -58.87
C PRO A 278 2.12 -2.59 -57.72
N PHE A 279 2.23 -3.38 -56.65
CA PHE A 279 3.22 -3.11 -55.60
C PHE A 279 4.64 -3.42 -56.08
N ASP A 280 5.59 -2.54 -55.77
CA ASP A 280 7.01 -2.63 -56.19
C ASP A 280 7.86 -3.58 -55.31
N SER A 281 7.23 -4.53 -54.63
CA SER A 281 7.95 -5.49 -53.77
C SER A 281 8.33 -6.78 -54.50
N VAL A 282 7.61 -7.17 -55.54
CA VAL A 282 7.90 -8.43 -56.25
C VAL A 282 9.14 -8.26 -57.14
N GLY A 283 10.07 -9.21 -57.05
CA GLY A 283 11.39 -9.17 -57.70
C GLY A 283 12.50 -8.51 -56.88
N ARG A 284 12.19 -7.97 -55.70
CA ARG A 284 13.20 -7.40 -54.79
C ARG A 284 13.67 -8.43 -53.76
N ASN A 285 14.93 -8.34 -53.37
CA ASN A 285 15.50 -9.19 -52.32
C ASN A 285 15.27 -8.57 -50.93
N TYR A 286 14.70 -9.36 -50.03
CA TYR A 286 14.41 -9.01 -48.64
C TYR A 286 15.04 -9.98 -47.65
N ALA A 287 16.13 -10.67 -48.03
CA ALA A 287 16.84 -11.60 -47.16
C ALA A 287 17.31 -10.93 -45.85
N PHE A 288 17.49 -9.61 -45.85
CA PHE A 288 17.86 -8.81 -44.69
C PHE A 288 16.75 -8.60 -43.65
N ARG A 289 15.52 -9.00 -43.94
CA ARG A 289 14.37 -8.76 -43.06
C ARG A 289 14.20 -9.91 -42.08
N ASP A 290 13.94 -9.57 -40.82
CA ASP A 290 13.72 -10.55 -39.76
C ASP A 290 12.65 -11.61 -40.08
N TYR A 291 11.63 -11.27 -40.86
CA TYR A 291 10.62 -12.25 -41.30
C TYR A 291 11.16 -13.36 -42.21
N PHE A 292 12.39 -13.23 -42.72
CA PHE A 292 13.04 -14.16 -43.62
C PHE A 292 14.09 -15.02 -42.91
N HIS A 293 14.83 -14.46 -41.95
CA HIS A 293 15.93 -15.15 -41.29
C HIS A 293 15.76 -15.36 -39.77
N GLY A 294 14.87 -14.60 -39.12
CA GLY A 294 14.49 -14.81 -37.72
C GLY A 294 15.50 -14.36 -36.67
N GLN A 295 16.42 -13.47 -37.03
CA GLN A 295 17.50 -13.01 -36.14
C GLN A 295 17.24 -11.62 -35.55
N ALA A 296 15.98 -11.16 -35.43
CA ALA A 296 15.55 -9.90 -34.79
C ALA A 296 16.26 -8.59 -35.23
N THR A 297 17.07 -8.63 -36.28
CA THR A 297 17.69 -7.48 -36.96
C THR A 297 17.04 -7.27 -38.32
N GLN A 298 17.09 -6.03 -38.82
CA GLN A 298 16.60 -5.66 -40.15
C GLN A 298 17.56 -4.73 -40.88
N ASP A 299 18.79 -4.60 -40.39
CA ASP A 299 19.79 -3.73 -40.98
C ASP A 299 20.50 -4.46 -42.13
N PRO A 300 20.30 -4.03 -43.39
CA PRO A 300 20.94 -4.67 -44.54
C PRO A 300 22.47 -4.56 -44.53
N PHE A 301 23.05 -3.64 -43.76
CA PHE A 301 24.51 -3.45 -43.67
C PHE A 301 25.18 -4.28 -42.57
N HIS A 302 24.40 -4.87 -41.66
CA HIS A 302 24.91 -5.61 -40.50
C HIS A 302 24.32 -7.02 -40.39
N LEU A 303 24.10 -7.69 -41.53
CA LEU A 303 23.69 -9.08 -41.57
C LEU A 303 24.89 -10.01 -41.31
N PRO A 304 24.72 -11.10 -40.54
CA PRO A 304 25.76 -12.12 -40.44
C PRO A 304 25.98 -12.86 -41.77
N ALA A 305 27.14 -13.50 -41.93
CA ALA A 305 27.55 -14.09 -43.22
C ALA A 305 26.70 -15.29 -43.66
N ASP A 306 25.88 -15.84 -42.77
CA ASP A 306 25.09 -17.08 -42.93
C ASP A 306 23.57 -16.82 -42.93
N VAL A 307 23.10 -15.67 -43.42
CA VAL A 307 21.66 -15.40 -43.54
C VAL A 307 21.01 -16.36 -44.54
N GLY A 308 20.25 -17.31 -44.00
CA GLY A 308 19.41 -18.23 -44.75
C GLY A 308 17.93 -18.07 -44.38
N PRO A 309 17.04 -18.77 -45.11
CA PRO A 309 15.62 -18.73 -44.84
C PRO A 309 15.29 -19.34 -43.47
N LEU A 310 14.18 -18.88 -42.89
CA LEU A 310 13.65 -19.34 -41.61
C LEU A 310 13.60 -20.87 -41.57
N GLN A 311 13.90 -21.45 -40.41
CA GLN A 311 13.81 -22.89 -40.21
C GLN A 311 12.51 -23.33 -39.52
N ARG A 312 11.75 -22.37 -39.00
CA ARG A 312 10.55 -22.59 -38.18
C ARG A 312 9.63 -21.37 -38.25
N PRO A 313 8.35 -21.50 -37.86
CA PRO A 313 7.45 -20.36 -37.74
C PRO A 313 8.05 -19.25 -36.86
N HIS A 314 7.87 -18.00 -37.29
CA HIS A 314 8.48 -16.83 -36.65
C HIS A 314 7.57 -15.61 -36.75
N ASN A 315 7.56 -14.81 -35.68
CA ASN A 315 7.01 -13.46 -35.70
C ASN A 315 8.14 -12.46 -35.84
N SER A 316 8.06 -11.59 -36.85
CA SER A 316 9.09 -10.58 -37.05
C SER A 316 9.06 -9.49 -35.97
N THR A 317 10.19 -8.79 -35.82
CA THR A 317 10.22 -7.47 -35.21
C THR A 317 9.43 -6.46 -36.05
N ALA A 318 9.01 -5.35 -35.42
CA ALA A 318 8.28 -4.29 -36.11
C ALA A 318 9.14 -3.67 -37.22
N MET A 319 8.51 -3.26 -38.31
CA MET A 319 9.20 -2.68 -39.47
C MET A 319 8.36 -1.67 -40.22
N LYS A 320 9.03 -0.72 -40.85
CA LYS A 320 8.41 0.15 -41.84
C LYS A 320 8.24 -0.58 -43.18
N SER A 321 7.01 -0.63 -43.68
CA SER A 321 6.66 -1.22 -44.97
C SER A 321 7.32 -0.44 -46.12
N THR A 322 7.97 -1.16 -47.04
CA THR A 322 8.62 -0.55 -48.22
C THR A 322 7.62 0.05 -49.21
N ASN A 323 6.39 -0.47 -49.26
CA ASN A 323 5.39 -0.07 -50.24
C ASN A 323 4.45 1.05 -49.74
N GLY A 324 4.17 1.10 -48.43
CA GLY A 324 3.18 2.02 -47.85
C GLY A 324 3.71 2.91 -46.75
N GLY A 325 4.93 2.68 -46.25
CA GLY A 325 5.49 3.43 -45.13
C GLY A 325 4.86 3.11 -43.77
N ASP A 326 3.79 2.34 -43.72
CA ASP A 326 3.15 1.95 -42.46
C ASP A 326 3.98 0.95 -41.67
N LEU A 327 3.78 0.97 -40.35
CA LEU A 327 4.48 0.06 -39.45
C LEU A 327 3.75 -1.27 -39.39
N THR A 328 4.51 -2.34 -39.55
CA THR A 328 3.98 -3.68 -39.66
C THR A 328 4.84 -4.69 -38.89
N VAL A 329 4.23 -5.84 -38.57
CA VAL A 329 4.92 -7.08 -38.21
C VAL A 329 4.52 -8.16 -39.20
N SER A 330 5.34 -9.19 -39.37
CA SER A 330 5.01 -10.32 -40.24
C SER A 330 5.06 -11.64 -39.47
N LEU A 331 4.12 -12.53 -39.77
CA LEU A 331 4.15 -13.92 -39.36
C LEU A 331 4.60 -14.73 -40.56
N SER A 332 5.65 -15.53 -40.40
CA SER A 332 6.26 -16.28 -41.48
C SER A 332 6.47 -17.74 -41.10
N VAL A 333 6.47 -18.62 -42.10
CA VAL A 333 6.77 -20.04 -41.96
C VAL A 333 7.70 -20.49 -43.10
N PRO A 334 8.58 -21.47 -42.85
CA PRO A 334 9.36 -22.09 -43.92
C PRO A 334 8.45 -22.87 -44.87
N ILE A 335 8.75 -22.79 -46.15
CA ILE A 335 8.23 -23.70 -47.16
C ILE A 335 9.24 -24.83 -47.30
N ARG A 336 8.87 -26.04 -46.92
CA ARG A 336 9.75 -27.21 -46.95
C ARG A 336 9.36 -28.17 -48.06
N ASP A 337 10.37 -28.76 -48.67
CA ASP A 337 10.19 -29.89 -49.58
C ASP A 337 9.77 -31.13 -48.80
N ASN A 338 8.63 -31.73 -49.17
CA ASN A 338 8.12 -32.95 -48.55
C ASN A 338 9.07 -34.17 -48.68
N GLY A 339 9.99 -34.17 -49.65
CA GLY A 339 10.90 -35.28 -49.91
C GLY A 339 12.29 -35.11 -49.29
N THR A 340 12.86 -33.92 -49.34
CA THR A 340 14.24 -33.64 -48.87
C THR A 340 14.31 -32.93 -47.53
N ASP A 341 13.19 -32.42 -47.02
CA ASP A 341 13.11 -31.51 -45.86
C ASP A 341 13.88 -30.19 -46.04
N GLU A 342 14.32 -29.87 -47.26
CA GLU A 342 15.01 -28.63 -47.59
C GLU A 342 14.05 -27.44 -47.57
N VAL A 343 14.52 -26.28 -47.10
CA VAL A 343 13.73 -25.04 -47.12
C VAL A 343 13.80 -24.43 -48.52
N LEU A 344 12.69 -24.51 -49.24
CA LEU A 344 12.53 -23.95 -50.58
C LEU A 344 12.28 -22.43 -50.56
N GLY A 345 11.86 -21.87 -49.43
CA GLY A 345 11.55 -20.45 -49.32
C GLY A 345 10.78 -20.12 -48.05
N VAL A 346 10.22 -18.92 -48.01
CA VAL A 346 9.44 -18.42 -46.86
C VAL A 346 8.09 -17.90 -47.33
N LEU A 347 7.02 -18.40 -46.72
CA LEU A 347 5.68 -17.84 -46.86
C LEU A 347 5.38 -16.98 -45.64
N GLY A 348 4.89 -15.77 -45.83
CA GLY A 348 4.48 -14.92 -44.72
C GLY A 348 3.26 -14.08 -45.00
N MET A 349 2.74 -13.50 -43.92
CA MET A 349 1.70 -12.48 -43.96
C MET A 349 2.11 -11.30 -43.09
N THR A 350 1.79 -10.10 -43.55
CA THR A 350 2.07 -8.83 -42.89
C THR A 350 0.81 -8.31 -42.21
N ILE A 351 0.95 -7.85 -40.98
CA ILE A 351 -0.10 -7.28 -40.14
C ILE A 351 0.32 -5.85 -39.78
N GLU A 352 -0.59 -4.91 -39.91
CA GLU A 352 -0.36 -3.53 -39.50
C GLU A 352 -0.40 -3.38 -37.98
N LEU A 353 0.50 -2.55 -37.43
CA LEU A 353 0.53 -2.26 -36.00
C LEU A 353 -0.79 -1.62 -35.58
N GLY A 354 -1.26 -1.94 -34.38
CA GLY A 354 -2.57 -1.48 -33.90
C GLY A 354 -3.76 -2.30 -34.43
N SER A 355 -3.67 -2.98 -35.58
CA SER A 355 -4.78 -3.72 -36.21
C SER A 355 -5.06 -5.11 -35.60
N PHE A 356 -4.55 -5.39 -34.41
CA PHE A 356 -4.91 -6.60 -33.65
C PHE A 356 -6.33 -6.44 -33.07
N ALA A 357 -7.35 -6.65 -33.92
CA ALA A 357 -8.77 -6.53 -33.55
C ALA A 357 -9.15 -7.33 -32.30
N ALA A 358 -8.45 -8.45 -32.04
CA ALA A 358 -8.66 -9.28 -30.86
C ALA A 358 -8.21 -8.63 -29.54
N LEU A 359 -7.58 -7.45 -29.56
CA LEU A 359 -7.24 -6.66 -28.37
C LEU A 359 -8.29 -5.58 -28.06
N GLN A 360 -9.31 -5.42 -28.90
CA GLN A 360 -10.58 -4.75 -28.53
C GLN A 360 -11.44 -5.69 -27.66
N ILE A 361 -10.81 -6.34 -26.69
CA ILE A 361 -11.49 -7.20 -25.73
C ILE A 361 -12.37 -6.30 -24.86
N ASN A 362 -13.57 -6.77 -24.51
CA ASN A 362 -14.36 -6.20 -23.41
C ASN A 362 -13.63 -6.46 -22.08
N LEU A 363 -12.46 -5.83 -21.90
CA LEU A 363 -11.83 -5.75 -20.60
C LEU A 363 -12.75 -4.97 -19.65
N PRO A 364 -12.62 -5.19 -18.34
CA PRO A 364 -13.27 -4.34 -17.34
C PRO A 364 -13.03 -2.86 -17.64
N GLU A 365 -14.03 -2.03 -17.34
CA GLU A 365 -13.94 -0.58 -17.57
C GLU A 365 -12.62 -0.02 -17.02
N GLN A 366 -11.98 0.88 -17.79
CA GLN A 366 -10.74 1.57 -17.47
C GLN A 366 -9.44 0.74 -17.56
N GLN A 367 -9.49 -0.52 -18.01
CA GLN A 367 -8.28 -1.29 -18.34
C GLN A 367 -7.92 -1.16 -19.83
N ASN A 368 -6.63 -0.95 -20.11
CA ASN A 368 -6.10 -0.83 -21.46
C ASN A 368 -5.08 -1.93 -21.74
N VAL A 369 -5.09 -2.46 -22.98
CA VAL A 369 -4.14 -3.49 -23.42
C VAL A 369 -3.04 -2.89 -24.28
N LEU A 370 -1.83 -3.38 -24.05
CA LEU A 370 -0.66 -3.14 -24.87
C LEU A 370 -0.11 -4.49 -25.32
N LEU A 371 0.34 -4.54 -26.57
CA LEU A 371 1.12 -5.66 -27.09
C LEU A 371 2.53 -5.17 -27.34
N VAL A 372 3.53 -5.90 -26.84
CA VAL A 372 4.92 -5.47 -26.90
C VAL A 372 5.86 -6.56 -27.38
N GLU A 373 6.93 -6.15 -28.05
CA GLU A 373 8.03 -6.99 -28.52
C GLU A 373 9.20 -6.87 -27.53
N SER A 374 9.89 -7.96 -27.18
CA SER A 374 11.02 -7.91 -26.22
C SER A 374 12.38 -8.40 -26.76
N ARG A 375 12.45 -9.04 -27.93
CA ARG A 375 13.69 -9.68 -28.42
C ARG A 375 14.71 -8.67 -28.93
N GLN A 376 14.30 -7.50 -29.42
CA GLN A 376 15.26 -6.46 -29.82
C GLN A 376 16.14 -6.01 -28.64
N TYR A 377 15.59 -5.99 -27.42
CA TYR A 377 16.35 -5.69 -26.21
C TYR A 377 17.46 -6.72 -25.93
N ARG A 378 17.20 -8.02 -26.12
CA ARG A 378 18.20 -9.09 -25.93
C ARG A 378 19.41 -8.96 -26.86
N MET A 379 19.23 -8.41 -28.06
CA MET A 379 20.34 -8.22 -29.00
C MET A 379 21.29 -7.12 -28.56
N LEU A 380 20.76 -6.01 -28.06
CA LEU A 380 21.54 -4.86 -27.63
C LEU A 380 22.45 -5.15 -26.45
N THR A 381 21.94 -5.92 -25.46
CA THR A 381 22.74 -6.31 -24.31
C THR A 381 23.87 -7.27 -24.67
N ARG A 382 23.81 -7.93 -25.83
CA ARG A 382 24.84 -8.84 -26.33
C ARG A 382 25.94 -8.13 -27.13
N ASP A 383 25.59 -7.13 -27.92
CA ASP A 383 26.50 -6.46 -28.87
C ASP A 383 27.01 -5.07 -28.43
N LEU A 384 26.69 -4.59 -27.22
CA LEU A 384 27.18 -3.32 -26.65
C LEU A 384 26.96 -2.08 -27.56
N ARG A 385 25.95 -2.09 -28.44
CA ARG A 385 25.62 -0.91 -29.28
C ARG A 385 24.97 0.20 -28.42
N SER A 386 25.12 1.46 -28.85
CA SER A 386 24.49 2.61 -28.19
C SER A 386 22.98 2.53 -28.26
N PHE A 387 22.33 2.74 -27.11
CA PHE A 387 20.86 2.76 -26.98
C PHE A 387 20.16 3.83 -27.83
N GLU A 388 20.89 4.84 -28.33
CA GLU A 388 20.36 5.87 -29.26
C GLU A 388 20.00 5.28 -30.64
N ASP A 389 20.57 4.12 -30.99
CA ASP A 389 20.24 3.37 -32.22
C ASP A 389 19.01 2.47 -32.08
N LEU A 390 18.31 2.51 -30.93
CA LEU A 390 16.94 2.02 -30.83
C LEU A 390 16.04 2.95 -31.64
N GLY A 391 16.14 2.83 -32.95
CA GLY A 391 15.03 3.07 -33.84
C GLY A 391 13.92 2.11 -33.44
N ASP A 392 13.08 2.59 -32.54
CA ASP A 392 11.65 2.41 -32.70
C ASP A 392 11.18 0.95 -32.72
N GLY A 393 11.00 0.31 -31.56
CA GLY A 393 10.42 -1.02 -31.55
C GLY A 393 10.16 -1.65 -30.20
N LEU A 394 9.06 -1.30 -29.53
CA LEU A 394 8.55 -2.11 -28.42
C LEU A 394 7.04 -2.20 -28.39
N LEU A 395 6.31 -1.26 -28.97
CA LEU A 395 4.84 -1.25 -28.90
C LEU A 395 4.22 -1.67 -30.22
N LEU A 396 3.63 -2.86 -30.24
CA LEU A 396 2.93 -3.43 -31.40
C LEU A 396 1.45 -3.04 -31.44
N HIS A 397 0.86 -2.77 -30.28
CA HIS A 397 -0.53 -2.33 -30.16
C HIS A 397 -0.70 -1.44 -28.93
N HIS A 398 -1.47 -0.37 -29.09
CA HIS A 398 -2.06 0.44 -28.03
C HIS A 398 -3.25 1.21 -28.62
N GLU A 399 -4.30 1.47 -27.83
CA GLU A 399 -5.53 2.14 -28.25
C GLU A 399 -5.27 3.46 -29.01
N LYS A 400 -4.34 4.27 -28.52
CA LYS A 400 -3.92 5.56 -29.10
C LYS A 400 -2.75 5.48 -30.07
N LEU A 401 -2.28 4.28 -30.44
CA LEU A 401 -1.08 4.13 -31.27
C LEU A 401 -1.27 4.79 -32.64
N GLU A 402 -2.40 4.57 -33.29
CA GLU A 402 -2.68 5.14 -34.61
C GLU A 402 -2.68 6.69 -34.57
N THR A 403 -3.33 7.27 -33.57
CA THR A 403 -3.35 8.72 -33.37
C THR A 403 -1.94 9.27 -33.07
N HIS A 404 -1.16 8.56 -32.25
CA HIS A 404 0.22 8.93 -31.95
C HIS A 404 1.09 8.94 -33.21
N LEU A 405 1.01 7.88 -34.03
CA LEU A 405 1.75 7.76 -35.28
C LEU A 405 1.39 8.86 -36.29
N LYS A 406 0.10 9.24 -36.38
CA LYS A 406 -0.34 10.36 -37.23
C LYS A 406 0.27 11.70 -36.78
N ASN A 407 0.37 11.92 -35.48
CA ASN A 407 0.89 13.18 -34.92
C ASN A 407 2.43 13.22 -34.86
N SER A 408 3.09 12.06 -34.75
CA SER A 408 4.54 11.94 -34.57
C SER A 408 5.07 10.71 -35.31
N PRO A 409 5.11 10.73 -36.66
CA PRO A 409 5.40 9.55 -37.48
C PRO A 409 6.84 9.01 -37.38
N HIS A 410 7.73 9.75 -36.72
CA HIS A 410 9.15 9.41 -36.54
C HIS A 410 9.54 9.10 -35.09
N ALA A 411 8.57 9.05 -34.17
CA ALA A 411 8.85 8.81 -32.75
C ALA A 411 8.00 7.64 -32.26
N LEU A 412 8.52 6.41 -32.33
CA LEU A 412 7.78 5.30 -31.77
C LEU A 412 7.79 5.32 -30.25
N PRO A 413 6.62 5.10 -29.63
CA PRO A 413 6.53 4.98 -28.21
C PRO A 413 7.28 3.71 -27.75
N HIS A 414 8.12 3.86 -26.75
CA HIS A 414 8.94 2.80 -26.18
C HIS A 414 8.67 2.65 -24.67
N LEU A 415 8.84 1.42 -24.18
CA LEU A 415 8.86 1.13 -22.74
C LEU A 415 10.22 1.53 -22.13
N SER A 416 10.24 1.74 -20.82
CA SER A 416 11.50 1.96 -20.09
C SER A 416 12.34 0.68 -20.06
N LEU A 417 13.66 0.84 -19.95
CA LEU A 417 14.60 -0.27 -19.90
C LEU A 417 14.34 -1.24 -18.74
N ASP A 418 13.93 -0.72 -17.59
CA ASP A 418 13.62 -1.53 -16.41
C ASP A 418 12.43 -2.47 -16.68
N VAL A 419 11.42 -1.99 -17.42
CA VAL A 419 10.27 -2.80 -17.82
C VAL A 419 10.72 -3.89 -18.80
N LEU A 420 11.53 -3.56 -19.81
CA LEU A 420 12.03 -4.54 -20.78
C LEU A 420 12.91 -5.61 -20.16
N ALA A 421 13.77 -5.21 -19.23
CA ALA A 421 14.58 -6.13 -18.46
C ALA A 421 13.70 -7.09 -17.64
N GLU A 422 12.60 -6.60 -17.06
CA GLU A 422 11.63 -7.43 -16.34
C GLU A 422 10.90 -8.42 -17.27
N LEU A 423 10.42 -7.96 -18.43
CA LEU A 423 9.79 -8.82 -19.44
C LEU A 423 10.74 -9.93 -19.91
N THR A 424 11.98 -9.55 -20.23
CA THR A 424 13.01 -10.47 -20.72
C THR A 424 13.40 -11.50 -19.65
N ARG A 425 13.63 -11.06 -18.41
CA ARG A 425 13.95 -11.96 -17.29
C ARG A 425 12.80 -12.92 -17.01
N SER A 426 11.56 -12.44 -17.14
CA SER A 426 10.38 -13.31 -17.06
C SER A 426 10.43 -14.36 -18.16
N GLN A 427 10.61 -13.98 -19.42
CA GLN A 427 10.73 -14.90 -20.55
C GLN A 427 11.78 -16.01 -20.29
N ASP A 428 12.99 -15.64 -19.87
CA ASP A 428 14.07 -16.58 -19.59
C ASP A 428 13.68 -17.59 -18.50
N HIS A 429 12.99 -17.12 -17.47
CA HIS A 429 12.48 -17.97 -16.39
C HIS A 429 11.42 -18.97 -16.90
N TRP A 430 10.51 -18.52 -17.77
CA TRP A 430 9.52 -19.39 -18.41
C TRP A 430 10.17 -20.44 -19.32
N GLU A 431 11.16 -20.03 -20.12
CA GLU A 431 11.91 -20.93 -21.01
C GLU A 431 12.67 -22.02 -20.23
N ALA A 432 13.20 -21.68 -19.05
CA ALA A 432 13.86 -22.63 -18.15
C ALA A 432 12.88 -23.59 -17.45
N ASN A 433 11.68 -23.12 -17.11
CA ASN A 433 10.70 -23.86 -16.31
C ASN A 433 9.48 -24.32 -17.14
N LYS A 434 9.72 -25.03 -18.25
CA LYS A 434 8.69 -25.47 -19.23
C LYS A 434 7.52 -26.28 -18.65
N THR A 435 7.66 -26.85 -17.45
CA THR A 435 6.64 -27.63 -16.73
C THR A 435 5.77 -26.82 -15.77
N GLU A 436 6.18 -25.59 -15.40
CA GLU A 436 5.35 -24.72 -14.58
C GLU A 436 4.37 -23.95 -15.48
N GLN A 437 3.13 -24.43 -15.55
CA GLN A 437 1.98 -23.59 -15.92
C GLN A 437 1.70 -22.48 -14.88
N SER A 438 2.47 -22.43 -13.79
CA SER A 438 2.18 -21.62 -12.62
C SER A 438 2.60 -20.17 -12.81
N ARG A 439 1.59 -19.32 -13.04
CA ARG A 439 1.35 -18.11 -12.23
C ARG A 439 2.42 -17.00 -12.22
N ALA A 440 3.41 -16.96 -13.10
CA ALA A 440 4.33 -15.82 -13.17
C ALA A 440 3.70 -14.62 -13.92
N ILE A 441 2.47 -14.26 -13.53
CA ILE A 441 1.89 -12.99 -13.91
C ILE A 441 2.51 -11.96 -12.97
N ARG A 442 3.48 -11.22 -13.50
CA ARG A 442 4.23 -10.25 -12.73
C ARG A 442 3.53 -8.90 -12.86
N LEU A 443 3.40 -8.22 -11.72
CA LEU A 443 3.09 -6.81 -11.72
C LEU A 443 4.31 -6.06 -12.23
N LEU A 444 4.10 -5.06 -13.06
CA LEU A 444 5.17 -4.15 -13.45
C LEU A 444 5.58 -3.29 -12.25
N PRO A 445 6.84 -2.79 -12.23
CA PRO A 445 7.32 -1.94 -11.15
C PRO A 445 6.42 -0.71 -10.92
N ALA A 446 6.38 -0.20 -9.68
CA ALA A 446 5.54 0.95 -9.30
C ALA A 446 5.86 2.24 -10.08
N HIS A 447 7.02 2.33 -10.72
CA HIS A 447 7.44 3.44 -11.56
C HIS A 447 7.05 3.25 -13.04
N TYR A 448 6.33 2.18 -13.40
CA TYR A 448 5.77 2.00 -14.74
C TYR A 448 4.98 3.24 -15.18
N ARG A 449 5.10 3.56 -16.46
CA ARG A 449 4.39 4.65 -17.13
C ARG A 449 3.87 4.13 -18.46
N ASP A 450 2.68 4.60 -18.84
CA ASP A 450 2.15 4.38 -20.17
C ASP A 450 3.12 4.98 -21.22
N PRO A 451 3.53 4.20 -22.24
CA PRO A 451 4.51 4.64 -23.23
C PRO A 451 3.99 5.75 -24.16
N ILE A 452 2.67 5.90 -24.33
CA ILE A 452 2.03 6.95 -25.14
C ILE A 452 1.43 8.06 -24.26
N ASN A 453 0.66 7.71 -23.23
CA ASN A 453 -0.03 8.70 -22.39
C ASN A 453 0.83 9.14 -21.18
N ARG A 454 1.89 9.91 -21.46
CA ARG A 454 2.84 10.44 -20.47
C ARG A 454 2.32 11.67 -19.71
N GLU A 455 1.08 11.63 -19.23
CA GLU A 455 0.61 12.60 -18.20
C GLU A 455 1.55 12.50 -16.99
N HIS A 456 2.24 13.60 -16.64
CA HIS A 456 3.37 13.56 -15.68
C HIS A 456 2.98 13.05 -14.28
N ASP A 457 1.73 13.25 -13.87
CA ASP A 457 1.22 12.86 -12.54
C ASP A 457 0.43 11.55 -12.52
N ALA A 458 0.18 10.94 -13.69
CA ALA A 458 -0.65 9.74 -13.76
C ALA A 458 0.10 8.52 -13.19
N LYS A 459 -0.51 7.87 -12.20
CA LYS A 459 -0.01 6.61 -11.63
C LYS A 459 -0.71 5.43 -12.30
N TRP A 460 0.08 4.44 -12.69
CA TRP A 460 -0.40 3.25 -13.38
C TRP A 460 -0.08 2.00 -12.57
N VAL A 461 -1.01 1.06 -12.56
CA VAL A 461 -0.77 -0.32 -12.13
C VAL A 461 -0.93 -1.19 -13.35
N ALA A 462 0.03 -2.08 -13.58
CA ALA A 462 0.01 -2.94 -14.75
C ALA A 462 0.46 -4.36 -14.41
N ALA A 463 -0.12 -5.33 -15.10
CA ALA A 463 0.28 -6.73 -15.09
C ALA A 463 0.65 -7.13 -16.51
N PHE A 464 1.54 -8.12 -16.65
CA PHE A 464 1.93 -8.61 -17.96
C PHE A 464 1.95 -10.13 -18.05
N ALA A 465 1.78 -10.64 -19.26
CA ALA A 465 1.82 -12.07 -19.57
C ALA A 465 2.50 -12.31 -20.94
N PRO A 466 3.32 -13.37 -21.07
CA PRO A 466 3.92 -13.73 -22.35
C PRO A 466 2.88 -14.31 -23.30
N VAL A 467 3.04 -14.04 -24.60
CA VAL A 467 2.20 -14.62 -25.66
C VAL A 467 2.77 -15.95 -26.07
N LEU A 468 2.25 -17.03 -25.48
CA LEU A 468 2.75 -18.39 -25.71
C LEU A 468 1.76 -19.21 -26.55
N VAL A 469 2.20 -19.64 -27.73
CA VAL A 469 1.41 -20.54 -28.59
C VAL A 469 1.64 -21.99 -28.18
N ARG A 470 0.56 -22.70 -27.85
CA ARG A 470 0.64 -24.08 -27.34
C ARG A 470 1.31 -25.00 -28.38
N GLY A 471 2.30 -25.77 -27.93
CA GLY A 471 3.04 -26.70 -28.80
C GLY A 471 4.11 -26.04 -29.68
N ARG A 472 4.35 -24.74 -29.51
CA ARG A 472 5.42 -23.99 -30.18
C ARG A 472 6.48 -23.57 -29.18
N ASP A 473 7.68 -23.31 -29.67
CA ASP A 473 8.77 -22.78 -28.83
C ASP A 473 8.43 -21.36 -28.36
N PRO A 474 8.45 -21.06 -27.05
CA PRO A 474 8.22 -19.72 -26.49
C PRO A 474 9.02 -18.60 -27.16
N ALA A 475 10.23 -18.88 -27.66
CA ALA A 475 11.07 -17.88 -28.30
C ALA A 475 10.55 -17.41 -29.68
N THR A 476 9.59 -18.13 -30.28
CA THR A 476 9.07 -17.84 -31.63
C THR A 476 8.21 -16.58 -31.70
N THR A 477 7.53 -16.21 -30.62
CA THR A 477 6.73 -14.98 -30.56
C THR A 477 7.58 -13.82 -30.04
N GLY A 478 8.23 -13.98 -28.88
CA GLY A 478 8.93 -12.89 -28.18
C GLY A 478 8.05 -11.72 -27.76
N TRP A 479 6.72 -11.93 -27.77
CA TRP A 479 5.72 -10.90 -27.52
C TRP A 479 5.12 -11.04 -26.11
N PHE A 480 4.77 -9.90 -25.53
CA PHE A 480 4.10 -9.80 -24.25
C PHE A 480 2.85 -8.96 -24.35
N VAL A 481 1.84 -9.32 -23.58
CA VAL A 481 0.70 -8.44 -23.32
C VAL A 481 0.91 -7.75 -21.99
N ILE A 482 0.67 -6.45 -21.95
CA ILE A 482 0.59 -5.65 -20.73
C ILE A 482 -0.85 -5.15 -20.61
N VAL A 483 -1.48 -5.37 -19.47
CA VAL A 483 -2.77 -4.74 -19.12
C VAL A 483 -2.53 -3.75 -18.01
N GLN A 484 -2.96 -2.52 -18.23
CA GLN A 484 -2.73 -1.40 -17.33
C GLN A 484 -4.04 -0.72 -16.93
N GLN A 485 -4.06 -0.12 -15.74
CA GLN A 485 -5.16 0.69 -15.24
C GLN A 485 -4.62 1.89 -14.44
N ARG A 486 -5.26 3.04 -14.58
CA ARG A 486 -4.94 4.26 -13.83
C ARG A 486 -5.25 4.11 -12.34
N SER A 487 -4.24 4.23 -11.47
CA SER A 487 -4.39 4.09 -10.01
C SER A 487 -4.97 5.33 -9.33
N ASP A 488 -4.95 6.48 -10.01
CA ASP A 488 -5.42 7.78 -9.52
C ASP A 488 -6.90 8.03 -9.79
N ARG A 489 -7.52 7.26 -10.69
CA ARG A 489 -8.96 7.29 -10.91
C ARG A 489 -9.66 6.39 -9.91
N THR A 490 -10.51 6.99 -9.09
CA THR A 490 -11.50 6.28 -8.27
C THR A 490 -12.39 5.46 -9.21
N PRO A 491 -12.65 4.16 -8.95
CA PRO A 491 -13.66 3.46 -9.71
C PRO A 491 -14.99 4.21 -9.60
N PRO A 492 -15.83 4.22 -10.65
CA PRO A 492 -17.17 4.79 -10.55
C PRO A 492 -17.85 4.10 -9.37
N ARG A 493 -18.38 4.89 -8.43
CA ARG A 493 -19.15 4.39 -7.30
C ARG A 493 -20.21 3.44 -7.85
N THR A 494 -20.03 2.14 -7.65
CA THR A 494 -21.07 1.17 -7.96
C THR A 494 -22.29 1.54 -7.13
N VAL A 495 -23.42 1.67 -7.83
CA VAL A 495 -24.68 2.21 -7.33
C VAL A 495 -25.12 1.47 -6.06
N SER A 496 -24.88 2.09 -4.90
CA SER A 496 -25.47 1.72 -3.61
C SER A 496 -26.88 2.33 -3.48
N SER A 497 -27.75 2.15 -4.49
CA SER A 497 -29.15 2.63 -4.44
C SER A 497 -30.19 1.51 -4.41
N LEU A 498 -29.81 0.28 -4.05
CA LEU A 498 -30.75 -0.86 -4.02
C LEU A 498 -31.24 -1.28 -2.64
N TYR A 499 -30.93 -0.54 -1.57
CA TYR A 499 -31.65 -0.67 -0.31
C TYR A 499 -32.25 0.67 0.09
N GLY A 500 -33.48 0.89 -0.36
CA GLY A 500 -34.35 1.90 0.21
C GLY A 500 -34.76 1.49 1.63
N GLU A 501 -34.16 2.13 2.64
CA GLU A 501 -34.80 2.21 3.94
C GLU A 501 -35.97 3.20 3.85
N LYS A 502 -37.18 2.64 3.69
CA LYS A 502 -38.39 3.29 4.15
C LYS A 502 -38.30 3.44 5.66
N SER A 503 -37.86 4.60 6.14
CA SER A 503 -38.16 5.01 7.51
C SER A 503 -39.60 5.52 7.55
N SER A 504 -40.49 4.66 8.03
CA SER A 504 -41.80 5.04 8.54
C SER A 504 -41.78 4.94 10.07
N ARG A 505 -41.72 6.09 10.75
CA ARG A 505 -42.58 6.52 11.87
C ARG A 505 -42.00 7.74 12.55
#